data_AF-A0A4R8SUX8-F1
#
_entry.id   AF-A0A4R8SUX8-F1
#
_cell.length_a   1.000
_cell.length_b   1.000
_cell.length_c   1.000
_cell.angle_alpha   90.00
_cell.angle_beta   90.00
_cell.angle_gamma   90.00
#
_symmetry.space_group_name_H-M   'P 1'
#
loop_
_entity.id
_entity.type
_entity.pdbx_description
1 polymer ?
#
loop_
_entity_poly.entity_id
_entity_poly.type
_entity_poly.pdbx_seq_one_letter_code
_entity_poly.pdbx_strand_id
1 'polypeptide(L)'
;MPARLWWHGIYSFLELLRHRLPASLEHMLTLIYLAYLMMVLLYEMVLMFEDTWIECLGDLGRYRMAIEDDDLKDCEVWISLFYYLKSLCVPIPFLSARESIMTLFEPYLNGSPTCLQEIDAAFFIGSLDNHIGRTTRRWMESGYYIGIALGCSLLEYGSESNVLMRQIKSGARTDDADTTMQGVEAAAPSQRFLDALDFTCRTHDVVLRRFGDPSVTPYLHVTLSFLHHLSKLPAAMAHIESKIPWKLISLMLNTLVGVCSDFDKVEGDEFPRNEKDSPRPLPDDFAQRGLLWVEKT
;
A
#
# COMPACT_ATOMS: atom_id res chain seq x y z
N MET A 1 -15.81 25.22 10.96
CA MET A 1 -16.33 23.90 11.42
C MET A 1 -15.18 22.93 11.76
N PRO A 2 -14.17 22.71 10.88
CA PRO A 2 -13.04 21.80 11.13
C PRO A 2 -12.26 22.07 12.41
N ALA A 3 -11.84 23.32 12.62
CA ALA A 3 -11.09 23.71 13.81
C ALA A 3 -11.85 23.44 15.12
N ARG A 4 -13.18 23.64 15.15
CA ARG A 4 -13.97 23.37 16.36
C ARG A 4 -14.11 21.88 16.64
N LEU A 5 -14.27 21.06 15.61
CA LEU A 5 -14.29 19.60 15.72
C LEU A 5 -12.95 19.11 16.29
N TRP A 6 -11.83 19.61 15.77
CA TRP A 6 -10.50 19.27 16.26
C TRP A 6 -10.30 19.70 17.72
N TRP A 7 -10.41 21.01 17.99
CA TRP A 7 -10.09 21.56 19.31
C TRP A 7 -11.01 21.04 20.42
N HIS A 8 -12.32 20.99 20.17
CA HIS A 8 -13.29 20.61 21.21
C HIS A 8 -13.68 19.13 21.18
N GLY A 9 -13.62 18.48 20.01
CA GLY A 9 -14.07 17.10 19.83
C GLY A 9 -12.96 16.06 19.99
N ILE A 10 -11.70 16.41 19.73
CA ILE A 10 -10.58 15.45 19.72
C ILE A 10 -9.47 15.90 20.66
N TYR A 11 -8.89 17.08 20.42
CA TYR A 11 -7.72 17.59 21.15
C TYR A 11 -7.97 17.72 22.66
N SER A 12 -9.12 18.25 23.06
CA SER A 12 -9.48 18.40 24.48
C SER A 12 -9.51 17.06 25.23
N PHE A 13 -9.96 15.99 24.57
CA PHE A 13 -9.97 14.64 25.16
C PHE A 13 -8.58 14.00 25.16
N LEU A 14 -7.79 14.21 24.09
CA LEU A 14 -6.39 13.77 24.05
C LEU A 14 -5.57 14.39 25.18
N GLU A 15 -5.71 15.69 25.42
CA GLU A 15 -5.03 16.36 26.53
C GLU A 15 -5.49 15.81 27.89
N LEU A 16 -6.79 15.61 28.08
CA LEU A 16 -7.32 15.05 29.32
C LEU A 16 -6.77 13.64 29.60
N LEU A 17 -6.70 12.80 28.57
CA LEU A 17 -6.17 11.44 28.68
C LEU A 17 -4.64 11.47 28.87
N ARG A 18 -3.92 12.38 28.21
CA ARG A 18 -2.46 12.55 28.35
C ARG A 18 -2.06 12.83 29.80
N HIS A 19 -2.79 13.71 30.49
CA HIS A 19 -2.52 14.05 31.90
C HIS A 19 -2.79 12.88 32.88
N ARG A 20 -3.44 11.81 32.42
CA ARG A 20 -3.81 10.64 33.23
C ARG A 20 -2.96 9.40 32.93
N LEU A 21 -1.94 9.54 32.09
CA LEU A 21 -1.00 8.46 31.80
C LEU A 21 -0.21 8.07 33.07
N PRO A 22 0.09 6.77 33.26
CA PRO A 22 -0.13 5.65 32.33
C PRO A 22 -1.52 5.00 32.41
N ALA A 23 -2.36 5.34 33.39
CA ALA A 23 -3.62 4.63 33.66
C ALA A 23 -4.68 4.77 32.55
N SER A 24 -4.58 5.79 31.70
CA SER A 24 -5.48 6.08 30.58
C SER A 24 -5.00 5.55 29.23
N LEU A 25 -3.87 4.82 29.17
CA LEU A 25 -3.18 4.45 27.94
C LEU A 25 -4.10 3.80 26.89
N GLU A 26 -4.81 2.73 27.26
CA GLU A 26 -5.70 2.00 26.33
C GLU A 26 -6.83 2.88 25.78
N HIS A 27 -7.36 3.77 26.61
CA HIS A 27 -8.41 4.71 26.21
C HIS A 27 -7.87 5.78 25.27
N MET A 28 -6.63 6.22 25.49
CA MET A 28 -5.94 7.18 24.64
C MET A 28 -5.63 6.59 23.27
N LEU A 29 -5.14 5.34 23.22
CA LEU A 29 -4.91 4.61 21.96
C LEU A 29 -6.21 4.41 21.17
N THR A 30 -7.27 3.99 21.85
CA THR A 30 -8.60 3.82 21.22
C THR A 30 -9.13 5.14 20.67
N LEU A 31 -8.96 6.24 21.40
CA LEU A 31 -9.37 7.57 20.95
C LEU A 31 -8.56 8.04 19.75
N ILE A 32 -7.23 7.85 19.77
CA ILE A 32 -6.35 8.20 18.64
C ILE A 32 -6.75 7.42 17.38
N TYR A 33 -6.99 6.12 17.51
CA TYR A 33 -7.43 5.26 16.40
C TYR A 33 -8.78 5.73 15.80
N LEU A 34 -9.78 5.98 16.64
CA LEU A 34 -11.09 6.48 16.20
C LEU A 34 -10.99 7.88 15.57
N ALA A 35 -10.15 8.75 16.11
CA ALA A 35 -9.89 10.07 15.56
C ALA A 35 -9.20 9.97 14.19
N TYR A 36 -8.23 9.06 14.01
CA TYR A 36 -7.60 8.80 12.72
C TYR A 36 -8.62 8.37 11.67
N LEU A 37 -9.46 7.39 11.98
CA LEU A 37 -10.51 6.93 11.07
C LEU A 37 -11.46 8.05 10.69
N MET A 38 -11.89 8.86 11.67
CA MET A 38 -12.78 9.99 11.41
C MET A 38 -12.13 11.08 10.56
N MET A 39 -10.86 11.41 10.81
CA MET A 39 -10.14 12.44 10.06
C MET A 39 -9.81 12.01 8.63
N VAL A 40 -9.48 10.73 8.41
CA VAL A 40 -9.29 10.18 7.06
C VAL A 40 -10.61 10.21 6.27
N LEU A 41 -11.73 9.82 6.89
CA LEU A 41 -13.05 9.91 6.25
C LEU A 41 -13.43 11.36 5.89
N LEU A 42 -13.09 12.33 6.75
CA LEU A 42 -13.35 13.75 6.48
C LEU A 42 -12.44 14.33 5.40
N TYR A 43 -11.19 13.89 5.34
CA TYR A 43 -10.25 14.22 4.26
C TYR A 43 -10.79 13.75 2.91
N GLU A 44 -11.27 12.50 2.83
CA GLU A 44 -11.78 11.92 1.59
C GLU A 44 -13.12 12.53 1.14
N MET A 45 -14.00 12.89 2.07
CA MET A 45 -15.33 13.40 1.75
C MET A 45 -15.37 14.93 1.55
N VAL A 46 -14.44 15.68 2.15
CA VAL A 46 -14.46 17.15 2.15
C VAL A 46 -13.05 17.70 1.90
N LEU A 47 -12.64 17.66 0.63
CA LEU A 47 -11.36 18.20 0.14
C LEU A 47 -11.18 19.71 0.36
N MET A 48 -12.26 20.45 0.64
CA MET A 48 -12.23 21.90 0.90
C MET A 48 -11.33 22.31 2.08
N PHE A 49 -11.05 21.40 3.02
CA PHE A 49 -10.22 21.66 4.20
C PHE A 49 -9.03 20.69 4.32
N GLU A 50 -8.56 20.19 3.18
CA GLU A 50 -7.44 19.24 3.04
C GLU A 50 -6.26 19.56 3.97
N ASP A 51 -5.71 20.78 3.92
CA ASP A 51 -4.57 21.18 4.75
C ASP A 51 -4.84 21.04 6.26
N THR A 52 -6.06 21.39 6.70
CA THR A 52 -6.45 21.30 8.11
C THR A 52 -6.60 19.85 8.55
N TRP A 53 -7.13 18.97 7.70
CA TRP A 53 -7.24 17.54 8.02
C TRP A 53 -5.89 16.86 8.09
N ILE A 54 -4.99 17.23 7.17
CA ILE A 54 -3.60 16.75 7.15
C ILE A 54 -2.86 17.18 8.43
N GLU A 55 -3.00 18.45 8.85
CA GLU A 55 -2.39 18.94 10.09
C GLU A 55 -2.88 18.15 11.32
N CYS A 56 -4.19 17.87 11.39
CA CYS A 56 -4.78 17.08 12.47
C CYS A 56 -4.30 15.62 12.46
N LEU A 57 -4.19 14.99 11.29
CA LEU A 57 -3.64 13.64 11.14
C LEU A 57 -2.17 13.59 11.56
N GLY A 58 -1.40 14.65 11.27
CA GLY A 58 -0.04 14.82 11.73
C GLY A 58 0.06 14.96 13.26
N ASP A 59 -0.83 15.73 13.89
CA ASP A 59 -0.90 15.86 15.35
C ASP A 59 -1.27 14.55 16.03
N LEU A 60 -2.24 13.80 15.51
CA LEU A 60 -2.59 12.48 16.04
C LEU A 60 -1.39 11.53 16.03
N GLY A 61 -0.58 11.58 14.97
CA GLY A 61 0.65 10.80 14.87
C GLY A 61 1.67 11.17 15.94
N ARG A 62 1.82 12.48 16.21
CA ARG A 62 2.69 12.98 17.29
C ARG A 62 2.23 12.53 18.67
N TYR A 63 0.92 12.59 18.96
CA TYR A 63 0.37 12.13 20.24
C TYR A 63 0.60 10.64 20.45
N ARG A 64 0.45 9.83 19.41
CA ARG A 64 0.69 8.38 19.48
C ARG A 64 2.15 8.05 19.74
N MET A 65 3.04 8.72 19.01
CA MET A 65 4.49 8.59 19.16
C MET A 65 4.99 8.94 20.57
N ALA A 66 4.35 9.91 21.25
CA ALA A 66 4.75 10.34 22.58
C ALA A 66 4.41 9.35 23.71
N ILE A 67 3.67 8.28 23.41
CA ILE A 67 2.98 7.47 24.42
C ILE A 67 3.28 5.95 24.30
N GLU A 68 3.94 5.51 23.22
CA GLU A 68 4.09 4.08 22.91
C GLU A 68 5.48 3.47 23.22
N ASP A 69 5.45 2.16 23.53
CA ASP A 69 6.56 1.26 23.87
C ASP A 69 7.16 0.58 22.61
N ASP A 70 8.38 0.05 22.69
CA ASP A 70 9.25 -0.24 21.53
C ASP A 70 8.70 -1.27 20.50
N ASP A 71 7.84 -2.22 20.89
CA ASP A 71 7.22 -3.21 19.96
C ASP A 71 6.12 -2.61 19.05
N LEU A 72 5.55 -1.46 19.42
CA LEU A 72 4.49 -0.78 18.64
C LEU A 72 5.07 0.21 17.61
N LYS A 73 6.31 0.68 17.80
CA LYS A 73 7.05 1.52 16.84
C LYS A 73 7.22 0.86 15.48
N ASP A 74 7.53 -0.43 15.45
CA ASP A 74 7.77 -1.15 14.19
C ASP A 74 6.51 -1.18 13.32
N CYS A 75 5.34 -1.48 13.92
CA CYS A 75 4.06 -1.46 13.21
C CYS A 75 3.70 -0.06 12.69
N GLU A 76 4.05 1.02 13.40
CA GLU A 76 3.82 2.40 12.93
C GLU A 76 4.71 2.79 11.77
N VAL A 77 6.00 2.44 11.78
CA VAL A 77 6.89 2.71 10.64
C VAL A 77 6.33 2.05 9.37
N TRP A 78 5.81 0.82 9.48
CA TRP A 78 5.18 0.13 8.35
C TRP A 78 3.91 0.82 7.85
N ILE A 79 3.03 1.27 8.75
CA ILE A 79 1.79 1.97 8.39
C ILE A 79 2.09 3.35 7.80
N SER A 80 3.00 4.12 8.40
CA SER A 80 3.43 5.42 7.89
C SER A 80 4.14 5.29 6.54
N LEU A 81 5.00 4.29 6.38
CA LEU A 81 5.61 3.97 5.09
C LEU A 81 4.55 3.60 4.06
N PHE A 82 3.59 2.75 4.41
CA PHE A 82 2.48 2.40 3.52
C PHE A 82 1.72 3.63 3.01
N TYR A 83 1.25 4.50 3.91
CA TYR A 83 0.48 5.68 3.51
C TYR A 83 1.31 6.68 2.69
N TYR A 84 2.61 6.80 2.98
CA TYR A 84 3.53 7.60 2.18
C TYR A 84 3.73 7.03 0.77
N LEU A 85 4.02 5.73 0.66
CA LEU A 85 4.20 5.09 -0.64
C LEU A 85 2.94 5.19 -1.49
N LYS A 86 1.78 5.04 -0.84
CA LYS A 86 0.47 5.23 -1.44
C LYS A 86 0.28 6.66 -1.92
N SER A 87 0.57 7.68 -1.11
CA SER A 87 0.37 9.10 -1.47
C SER A 87 1.20 9.57 -2.66
N LEU A 88 2.25 8.84 -3.04
CA LEU A 88 3.04 9.12 -4.24
C LEU A 88 2.53 8.41 -5.51
N CYS A 89 1.74 7.34 -5.35
CA CYS A 89 1.21 6.52 -6.43
C CYS A 89 -0.31 6.64 -6.56
N VAL A 90 -0.83 7.84 -6.31
CA VAL A 90 -2.23 8.25 -6.56
C VAL A 90 -2.29 9.23 -7.76
N PRO A 91 -3.48 9.47 -8.37
CA PRO A 91 -3.62 10.38 -9.51
C PRO A 91 -3.06 11.80 -9.29
N ILE A 92 -3.14 12.32 -8.06
CA ILE A 92 -2.58 13.61 -7.67
C ILE A 92 -1.57 13.38 -6.53
N PRO A 93 -0.27 13.18 -6.84
CA PRO A 93 0.72 12.82 -5.84
C PRO A 93 0.98 13.93 -4.81
N PHE A 94 1.07 13.56 -3.54
CA PHE A 94 1.49 14.47 -2.47
C PHE A 94 3.02 14.45 -2.33
N LEU A 95 3.72 15.27 -3.10
CA LEU A 95 5.19 15.25 -3.16
C LEU A 95 5.85 15.66 -1.83
N SER A 96 5.21 16.53 -1.05
CA SER A 96 5.70 16.96 0.28
C SER A 96 5.72 15.84 1.32
N ALA A 97 4.98 14.75 1.08
CA ALA A 97 5.03 13.55 1.92
C ALA A 97 6.46 13.00 2.07
N ARG A 98 7.30 13.21 1.05
CA ARG A 98 8.69 12.74 1.02
C ARG A 98 9.53 13.41 2.08
N GLU A 99 9.35 14.70 2.26
CA GLU A 99 10.07 15.46 3.28
C GLU A 99 9.60 15.04 4.67
N SER A 100 8.29 14.84 4.85
CA SER A 100 7.71 14.37 6.12
C SER A 100 8.21 12.97 6.49
N ILE A 101 8.26 12.01 5.57
CA ILE A 101 8.72 10.66 5.91
C ILE A 101 10.24 10.56 6.09
N MET A 102 11.03 11.35 5.37
CA MET A 102 12.48 11.34 5.58
C MET A 102 12.83 11.74 7.02
N THR A 103 12.09 12.66 7.64
CA THR A 103 12.27 12.97 9.08
C THR A 103 11.96 11.79 10.01
N LEU A 104 11.04 10.88 9.63
CA LEU A 104 10.78 9.63 10.37
C LEU A 104 11.91 8.62 10.20
N PHE A 105 12.53 8.56 9.02
CA PHE A 105 13.64 7.66 8.74
C PHE A 105 15.01 8.22 9.15
N GLU A 106 15.16 9.53 9.34
CA GLU A 106 16.41 10.20 9.71
C GLU A 106 17.11 9.56 10.93
N PRO A 107 16.43 9.19 12.03
CA PRO A 107 17.07 8.49 13.15
C PRO A 107 17.63 7.11 12.78
N TYR A 108 17.02 6.43 11.81
CA TYR A 108 17.42 5.12 11.30
C TYR A 108 18.52 5.24 10.23
N LEU A 109 18.49 6.30 9.42
CA LEU A 109 19.45 6.58 8.35
C LEU A 109 20.74 7.23 8.86
N ASN A 110 20.67 8.03 9.91
CA ASN A 110 21.81 8.82 10.44
C ASN A 110 22.64 8.10 11.52
N GLY A 111 22.35 6.82 11.81
CA GLY A 111 23.23 5.94 12.59
C GLY A 111 23.29 6.23 14.09
N SER A 112 22.46 5.55 14.89
CA SER A 112 22.77 5.24 16.29
C SER A 112 23.50 3.87 16.38
N PRO A 113 24.20 3.52 17.48
CA PRO A 113 25.07 2.34 17.56
C PRO A 113 24.34 0.99 17.44
N THR A 114 23.01 1.00 17.48
CA THR A 114 22.13 -0.13 17.14
C THR A 114 21.78 -0.11 15.65
N CYS A 115 22.73 0.32 14.82
CA CYS A 115 22.62 0.38 13.37
C CYS A 115 22.16 -0.99 12.88
N LEU A 116 20.91 -1.06 12.40
CA LEU A 116 20.47 -2.13 11.53
C LEU A 116 21.52 -2.16 10.41
N GLN A 117 22.44 -3.14 10.47
CA GLN A 117 23.31 -3.49 9.36
C GLN A 117 22.45 -3.41 8.11
N GLU A 118 22.93 -2.74 7.05
CA GLU A 118 22.26 -2.70 5.75
C GLU A 118 21.59 -4.05 5.53
N ILE A 119 20.26 -4.10 5.66
CA ILE A 119 19.56 -5.37 5.53
C ILE A 119 19.67 -5.69 4.04
N ASP A 120 20.63 -6.55 3.71
CA ASP A 120 20.87 -7.00 2.36
C ASP A 120 19.52 -7.51 1.81
N ALA A 121 19.15 -7.08 0.60
CA ALA A 121 17.99 -7.59 -0.09
C ALA A 121 18.01 -9.13 -0.12
N ALA A 122 19.19 -9.75 -0.19
CA ALA A 122 19.32 -11.21 -0.07
C ALA A 122 18.97 -11.75 1.32
N PHE A 123 19.31 -11.03 2.40
CA PHE A 123 18.92 -11.40 3.76
C PHE A 123 17.40 -11.31 3.94
N PHE A 124 16.78 -10.20 3.48
CA PHE A 124 15.32 -10.06 3.51
C PHE A 124 14.65 -11.24 2.80
N ILE A 125 15.03 -11.49 1.54
CA ILE A 125 14.47 -12.60 0.75
C ILE A 125 14.72 -13.96 1.40
N GLY A 126 15.91 -14.19 1.97
CA GLY A 126 16.25 -15.45 2.64
C GLY A 126 15.49 -15.69 3.94
N SER A 127 15.08 -14.63 4.63
CA SER A 127 14.32 -14.72 5.90
C SER A 127 12.80 -14.79 5.69
N LEU A 128 12.33 -14.37 4.52
CA LEU A 128 10.92 -14.11 4.24
C LEU A 128 10.03 -15.35 4.43
N ASP A 129 10.40 -16.50 3.85
CA ASP A 129 9.57 -17.71 3.96
C ASP A 129 9.33 -18.16 5.41
N ASN A 130 10.39 -18.14 6.23
CA ASN A 130 10.31 -18.45 7.65
C ASN A 130 9.48 -17.42 8.42
N HIS A 131 9.59 -16.13 8.05
CA HIS A 131 8.76 -15.09 8.64
C HIS A 131 7.28 -15.33 8.37
N ILE A 132 6.89 -15.59 7.11
CA ILE A 132 5.50 -15.91 6.74
C ILE A 132 5.00 -17.12 7.53
N GLY A 133 5.80 -18.18 7.61
CA GLY A 133 5.46 -19.40 8.35
C GLY A 133 5.26 -19.18 9.85
N ARG A 134 5.92 -18.17 10.45
CA ARG A 134 5.76 -17.83 11.88
C ARG A 134 4.58 -16.88 12.14
N THR A 135 4.35 -15.92 11.26
CA THR A 135 3.36 -14.85 11.49
C THR A 135 1.99 -15.18 10.92
N THR A 136 1.90 -16.03 9.90
CA THR A 136 0.67 -16.60 9.31
C THR A 136 -0.49 -15.61 9.22
N ARG A 137 -1.42 -15.59 10.19
CA ARG A 137 -2.57 -14.66 10.18
C ARG A 137 -2.14 -13.19 10.15
N ARG A 138 -1.07 -12.83 10.85
CA ARG A 138 -0.54 -11.45 10.83
C ARG A 138 0.10 -11.11 9.48
N TRP A 139 0.64 -12.12 8.78
CA TRP A 139 1.19 -11.93 7.44
C TRP A 139 0.14 -11.50 6.42
N MET A 140 -1.14 -11.85 6.60
CA MET A 140 -2.20 -11.42 5.68
C MET A 140 -2.19 -9.90 5.49
N GLU A 141 -2.05 -9.15 6.59
CA GLU A 141 -1.97 -7.69 6.58
C GLU A 141 -0.64 -7.17 6.03
N SER A 142 0.48 -7.62 6.60
CA SER A 142 1.81 -7.19 6.14
C SER A 142 2.06 -7.55 4.67
N GLY A 143 1.50 -8.66 4.21
CA GLY A 143 1.60 -9.16 2.85
C GLY A 143 1.00 -8.18 1.85
N TYR A 144 -0.27 -7.78 2.00
CA TYR A 144 -0.85 -6.84 1.04
C TYR A 144 -0.17 -5.46 1.07
N TYR A 145 0.33 -5.00 2.22
CA TYR A 145 1.14 -3.77 2.28
C TYR A 145 2.46 -3.91 1.51
N ILE A 146 3.16 -5.04 1.65
CA ILE A 146 4.38 -5.33 0.89
C ILE A 146 4.07 -5.40 -0.61
N GLY A 147 2.98 -6.07 -1.01
CA GLY A 147 2.54 -6.12 -2.40
C GLY A 147 2.32 -4.72 -3.00
N ILE A 148 1.63 -3.84 -2.25
CA ILE A 148 1.41 -2.45 -2.68
C ILE A 148 2.73 -1.69 -2.77
N ALA A 149 3.61 -1.84 -1.78
CA ALA A 149 4.92 -1.19 -1.78
C ALA A 149 5.80 -1.62 -2.96
N LEU A 150 5.77 -2.91 -3.32
CA LEU A 150 6.45 -3.43 -4.52
C LEU A 150 5.87 -2.79 -5.79
N GLY A 151 4.54 -2.69 -5.90
CA GLY A 151 3.87 -1.97 -6.99
C GLY A 151 4.33 -0.50 -7.08
N CYS A 152 4.34 0.23 -5.96
CA CYS A 152 4.85 1.60 -5.90
C CYS A 152 6.32 1.69 -6.31
N SER A 153 7.16 0.72 -5.94
CA SER A 153 8.58 0.69 -6.30
C SER A 153 8.81 0.48 -7.80
N LEU A 154 7.99 -0.34 -8.46
CA LEU A 154 8.01 -0.54 -9.91
C LEU A 154 7.63 0.75 -10.67
N LEU A 155 6.79 1.59 -10.05
CA LEU A 155 6.46 2.92 -10.56
C LEU A 155 7.50 3.99 -10.17
N GLU A 156 8.60 3.61 -9.52
CA GLU A 156 9.59 4.51 -8.92
C GLU A 156 8.92 5.62 -8.09
N TYR A 157 7.88 5.24 -7.33
CA TYR A 157 7.09 6.14 -6.50
C TYR A 157 6.49 7.32 -7.28
N GLY A 158 6.00 7.05 -8.48
CA GLY A 158 5.32 8.06 -9.31
C GLY A 158 6.26 8.93 -10.15
N SER A 159 7.54 8.57 -10.26
CA SER A 159 8.53 9.31 -11.05
C SER A 159 8.09 9.51 -12.51
N GLU A 160 8.22 10.72 -13.04
CA GLU A 160 7.85 11.02 -14.43
C GLU A 160 8.80 10.41 -15.46
N SER A 161 10.02 10.06 -15.04
CA SER A 161 11.00 9.37 -15.90
C SER A 161 10.72 7.87 -16.05
N ASN A 162 9.92 7.30 -15.14
CA ASN A 162 9.67 5.87 -15.08
C ASN A 162 8.95 5.37 -16.36
N VAL A 163 9.38 4.20 -16.85
CA VAL A 163 8.86 3.61 -18.09
C VAL A 163 7.38 3.23 -17.99
N LEU A 164 6.92 2.73 -16.83
CA LEU A 164 5.54 2.37 -16.59
C LEU A 164 4.68 3.62 -16.37
N MET A 165 5.14 4.58 -15.56
CA MET A 165 4.40 5.82 -15.27
C MET A 165 4.10 6.64 -16.52
N ARG A 166 5.02 6.69 -17.49
CA ARG A 166 4.78 7.38 -18.77
C ARG A 166 3.63 6.75 -19.55
N GLN A 167 3.52 5.43 -19.54
CA GLN A 167 2.43 4.71 -20.21
C GLN A 167 1.10 4.89 -19.46
N ILE A 168 1.11 4.78 -18.13
CA ILE A 168 -0.09 4.98 -17.29
C ILE A 168 -0.64 6.41 -17.49
N LYS A 169 0.21 7.43 -17.41
CA LYS A 169 -0.20 8.83 -17.63
C LYS A 169 -0.63 9.11 -19.08
N SER A 170 -0.01 8.45 -20.06
CA SER A 170 -0.40 8.60 -21.47
C SER A 170 -1.74 7.93 -21.76
N GLY A 171 -2.01 6.75 -21.20
CA GLY A 171 -3.29 6.05 -21.34
C GLY A 171 -4.45 6.82 -20.68
N ALA A 172 -4.19 7.50 -19.56
CA ALA A 172 -5.19 8.38 -18.93
C ALA A 172 -5.56 9.61 -19.78
N ARG A 173 -4.67 10.04 -20.70
CA ARG A 173 -4.91 11.19 -21.60
C ARG A 173 -5.70 10.82 -22.85
N THR A 174 -5.72 9.54 -23.25
CA THR A 174 -6.43 9.10 -24.46
C THR A 174 -7.94 8.97 -24.30
N ASP A 175 -8.45 9.00 -23.06
CA ASP A 175 -9.89 9.04 -22.78
C ASP A 175 -10.50 10.46 -23.00
N ASP A 176 -9.67 11.50 -23.10
CA ASP A 176 -10.05 12.86 -23.52
C ASP A 176 -9.56 13.09 -24.97
N ALA A 177 -10.49 13.26 -25.91
CA ALA A 177 -10.24 13.17 -27.35
C ALA A 177 -9.17 14.13 -27.94
N ASP A 178 -8.59 13.65 -29.05
CA ASP A 178 -7.75 14.32 -30.07
C ASP A 178 -6.37 14.86 -29.63
N THR A 179 -5.35 13.99 -29.64
CA THR A 179 -3.98 14.44 -29.94
C THR A 179 -3.21 13.39 -30.75
N THR A 180 -2.76 13.82 -31.92
CA THR A 180 -1.94 13.10 -32.90
C THR A 180 -0.76 12.37 -32.27
N MET A 181 -0.58 11.10 -32.64
CA MET A 181 0.52 10.23 -32.20
C MET A 181 1.89 10.82 -32.54
N GLN A 182 2.51 11.49 -31.56
CA GLN A 182 3.97 11.52 -31.49
C GLN A 182 4.40 10.27 -30.75
N GLY A 183 5.05 9.36 -31.48
CA GLY A 183 5.65 8.17 -30.92
C GLY A 183 6.56 8.57 -29.76
N VAL A 184 6.13 8.24 -28.54
CA VAL A 184 6.98 8.34 -27.36
C VAL A 184 8.12 7.38 -27.61
N GLU A 185 9.31 7.90 -27.93
CA GLU A 185 10.51 7.10 -28.02
C GLU A 185 10.58 6.19 -26.79
N ALA A 186 10.79 4.90 -27.02
CA ALA A 186 10.88 3.89 -25.98
C ALA A 186 12.12 4.17 -25.13
N ALA A 187 12.02 5.09 -24.18
CA ALA A 187 13.16 5.44 -23.37
C ALA A 187 13.50 4.24 -22.47
N ALA A 188 14.80 3.92 -22.42
CA ALA A 188 15.31 2.76 -21.72
C ALA A 188 14.89 2.76 -20.23
N PRO A 189 14.64 1.57 -19.64
CA PRO A 189 14.39 1.46 -18.21
C PRO A 189 15.61 1.94 -17.41
N SER A 190 15.37 2.63 -16.30
CA SER A 190 16.41 3.05 -15.37
C SER A 190 17.00 1.83 -14.64
N GLN A 191 18.22 1.97 -14.10
CA GLN A 191 18.79 0.92 -13.25
C GLN A 191 17.94 0.68 -11.99
N ARG A 192 17.41 1.75 -11.38
CA ARG A 192 16.54 1.66 -10.20
C ARG A 192 15.27 0.85 -10.46
N PHE A 193 14.66 1.03 -11.63
CA PHE A 193 13.52 0.22 -12.07
C PHE A 193 13.92 -1.25 -12.23
N LEU A 194 15.07 -1.53 -12.85
CA LEU A 194 15.55 -2.91 -13.04
C LEU A 194 15.85 -3.59 -11.70
N ASP A 195 16.46 -2.88 -10.75
CA ASP A 195 16.75 -3.39 -9.40
C ASP A 195 15.44 -3.65 -8.63
N ALA A 196 14.47 -2.73 -8.71
CA ALA A 196 13.15 -2.89 -8.11
C ALA A 196 12.39 -4.09 -8.72
N LEU A 197 12.49 -4.29 -10.04
CA LEU A 197 11.90 -5.42 -10.74
C LEU A 197 12.52 -6.75 -10.30
N ASP A 198 13.86 -6.83 -10.21
CA ASP A 198 14.54 -8.02 -9.70
C ASP A 198 14.10 -8.35 -8.27
N PHE A 199 14.12 -7.36 -7.38
CA PHE A 199 13.70 -7.52 -5.99
C PHE A 199 12.24 -7.96 -5.88
N THR A 200 11.36 -7.36 -6.68
CA THR A 200 9.93 -7.70 -6.74
C THR A 200 9.73 -9.15 -7.20
N CYS A 201 10.41 -9.56 -8.26
CA CYS A 201 10.33 -10.93 -8.77
C CYS A 201 10.85 -11.96 -7.76
N ARG A 202 11.95 -11.67 -7.06
CA ARG A 202 12.48 -12.54 -5.99
C ARG A 202 11.51 -12.63 -4.81
N THR A 203 10.84 -11.54 -4.47
CA THR A 203 9.82 -11.54 -3.42
C THR A 203 8.61 -12.37 -3.82
N HIS A 204 8.08 -12.15 -5.03
CA HIS A 204 7.00 -12.96 -5.60
C HIS A 204 7.36 -14.46 -5.60
N ASP A 205 8.60 -14.81 -6.00
CA ASP A 205 9.07 -16.19 -6.06
C ASP A 205 9.06 -16.91 -4.70
N VAL A 206 9.34 -16.19 -3.60
CA VAL A 206 9.20 -16.74 -2.24
C VAL A 206 7.73 -16.90 -1.85
N VAL A 207 6.94 -15.82 -1.97
CA VAL A 207 5.55 -15.80 -1.47
C VAL A 207 4.66 -16.76 -2.27
N LEU A 208 4.80 -16.78 -3.59
CA LEU A 208 3.94 -17.56 -4.49
C LEU A 208 4.29 -19.07 -4.54
N ARG A 209 5.38 -19.50 -3.90
CA ARG A 209 5.66 -20.94 -3.70
C ARG A 209 4.84 -21.56 -2.57
N ARG A 210 4.17 -20.74 -1.75
CA ARG A 210 3.38 -21.21 -0.61
C ARG A 210 2.00 -21.68 -1.04
N PHE A 211 1.98 -22.76 -1.83
CA PHE A 211 0.76 -23.27 -2.43
C PHE A 211 -0.28 -23.72 -1.38
N GLY A 212 -1.52 -23.28 -1.55
CA GLY A 212 -2.62 -23.56 -0.63
C GLY A 212 -2.54 -22.86 0.73
N ASP A 213 -1.57 -21.98 0.96
CA ASP A 213 -1.47 -21.19 2.19
C ASP A 213 -2.42 -19.98 2.11
N PRO A 214 -3.51 -19.93 2.91
CA PRO A 214 -4.46 -18.83 2.84
C PRO A 214 -3.86 -17.50 3.33
N SER A 215 -2.73 -17.53 4.06
CA SER A 215 -2.10 -16.31 4.55
C SER A 215 -1.49 -15.45 3.45
N VAL A 216 -1.16 -16.03 2.29
CA VAL A 216 -0.57 -15.30 1.15
C VAL A 216 -1.61 -14.85 0.13
N THR A 217 -2.89 -15.21 0.30
CA THR A 217 -3.97 -14.87 -0.63
C THR A 217 -4.15 -13.34 -0.82
N PRO A 218 -4.14 -12.50 0.22
CA PRO A 218 -4.26 -11.05 0.04
C PRO A 218 -3.08 -10.45 -0.74
N TYR A 219 -1.86 -10.97 -0.52
CA TYR A 219 -0.68 -10.59 -1.30
C TYR A 219 -0.86 -10.95 -2.79
N LEU A 220 -1.31 -12.18 -3.06
CA LEU A 220 -1.59 -12.63 -4.43
C LEU A 220 -2.65 -11.73 -5.10
N HIS A 221 -3.71 -11.36 -4.39
CA HIS A 221 -4.75 -10.48 -4.91
C HIS A 221 -4.20 -9.10 -5.31
N VAL A 222 -3.42 -8.45 -4.44
CA VAL A 222 -2.77 -7.16 -4.76
C VAL A 222 -1.87 -7.29 -6.00
N THR A 223 -1.05 -8.33 -6.08
CA THR A 223 -0.17 -8.58 -7.23
C THR A 223 -0.99 -8.74 -8.51
N LEU A 224 -2.07 -9.53 -8.48
CA LEU A 224 -2.95 -9.74 -9.64
C LEU A 224 -3.67 -8.47 -10.05
N SER A 225 -4.14 -7.66 -9.09
CA SER A 225 -4.76 -6.36 -9.35
C SER A 225 -3.81 -5.43 -10.11
N PHE A 226 -2.55 -5.33 -9.69
CA PHE A 226 -1.52 -4.56 -10.39
C PHE A 226 -1.23 -5.10 -11.81
N LEU A 227 -1.05 -6.43 -11.94
CA LEU A 227 -0.79 -7.08 -13.23
C LEU A 227 -1.98 -6.94 -14.19
N HIS A 228 -3.21 -7.03 -13.69
CA HIS A 228 -4.42 -6.85 -14.49
C HIS A 228 -4.48 -5.44 -15.06
N HIS A 229 -4.17 -4.41 -14.26
CA HIS A 229 -4.11 -3.04 -14.77
C HIS A 229 -3.04 -2.89 -15.87
N LEU A 230 -1.83 -3.40 -15.64
CA LEU A 230 -0.75 -3.34 -16.64
C LEU A 230 -1.06 -4.14 -17.91
N SER A 231 -1.87 -5.20 -17.83
CA SER A 231 -2.29 -5.97 -19.02
C SER A 231 -3.09 -5.13 -20.02
N LYS A 232 -3.74 -4.06 -19.56
CA LYS A 232 -4.46 -3.08 -20.41
C LYS A 232 -3.52 -2.09 -21.11
N LEU A 233 -2.22 -2.10 -20.76
CA LEU A 233 -1.18 -1.21 -21.27
C LEU A 233 -0.03 -2.06 -21.87
N PRO A 234 -0.16 -2.59 -23.10
CA PRO A 234 0.81 -3.55 -23.66
C PRO A 234 2.26 -3.07 -23.67
N ALA A 235 2.48 -1.77 -23.93
CA ALA A 235 3.81 -1.16 -23.89
C ALA A 235 4.43 -1.17 -22.48
N ALA A 236 3.62 -0.97 -21.44
CA ALA A 236 4.07 -1.07 -20.05
C ALA A 236 4.34 -2.53 -19.67
N MET A 237 3.44 -3.44 -20.08
CA MET A 237 3.53 -4.86 -19.78
C MET A 237 4.80 -5.51 -20.34
N ALA A 238 5.21 -5.12 -21.55
CA ALA A 238 6.42 -5.60 -22.21
C ALA A 238 7.71 -5.41 -21.37
N HIS A 239 7.74 -4.42 -20.47
CA HIS A 239 8.89 -4.18 -19.60
C HIS A 239 9.03 -5.20 -18.46
N ILE A 240 7.96 -5.87 -18.05
CA ILE A 240 7.96 -6.75 -16.87
C ILE A 240 7.60 -8.20 -17.19
N GLU A 241 6.84 -8.46 -18.26
CA GLU A 241 6.20 -9.77 -18.52
C GLU A 241 7.18 -10.95 -18.57
N SER A 242 8.39 -10.74 -19.08
CA SER A 242 9.41 -11.79 -19.18
C SER A 242 9.98 -12.24 -17.83
N LYS A 243 9.82 -11.41 -16.79
CA LYS A 243 10.34 -11.65 -15.43
C LYS A 243 9.27 -12.13 -14.46
N ILE A 244 8.00 -11.92 -14.77
CA ILE A 244 6.89 -12.34 -13.90
C ILE A 244 6.86 -13.87 -13.78
N PRO A 245 6.72 -14.44 -12.57
CA PRO A 245 6.67 -15.88 -12.36
C PRO A 245 5.29 -16.47 -12.71
N TRP A 246 4.89 -16.39 -13.99
CA TRP A 246 3.58 -16.84 -14.48
C TRP A 246 3.23 -18.26 -14.08
N LYS A 247 4.22 -19.16 -14.08
CA LYS A 247 4.05 -20.55 -13.64
C LYS A 247 3.61 -20.62 -12.18
N LEU A 248 4.24 -19.86 -11.28
CA LEU A 248 3.86 -19.87 -9.86
C LEU A 248 2.47 -19.27 -9.65
N ILE A 249 2.17 -18.16 -10.34
CA ILE A 249 0.82 -17.55 -10.32
C ILE A 249 -0.23 -18.58 -10.75
N SER A 250 -0.02 -19.26 -11.88
CA SER A 250 -0.95 -20.29 -12.39
C SER A 250 -1.14 -21.44 -11.40
N LEU A 251 -0.06 -21.92 -10.78
CA LEU A 251 -0.13 -22.97 -9.77
C LEU A 251 -0.91 -22.51 -8.55
N MET A 252 -0.73 -21.24 -8.13
CA MET A 252 -1.48 -20.71 -7.01
C MET A 252 -2.97 -20.59 -7.29
N LEU A 253 -3.34 -20.03 -8.43
CA LEU A 253 -4.73 -19.94 -8.88
C LEU A 253 -5.37 -21.33 -8.95
N ASN A 254 -4.65 -22.33 -9.45
CA ASN A 254 -5.14 -23.71 -9.50
C ASN A 254 -5.42 -24.32 -8.11
N THR A 255 -4.72 -23.89 -7.05
CA THR A 255 -5.09 -24.33 -5.69
C THR A 255 -6.39 -23.71 -5.19
N LEU A 256 -6.73 -22.50 -5.65
CA LEU A 256 -7.96 -21.80 -5.28
C LEU A 256 -9.19 -22.38 -5.99
N VAL A 257 -8.99 -22.93 -7.21
CA VAL A 257 -10.03 -23.65 -7.96
C VAL A 257 -10.67 -24.76 -7.12
N GLY A 258 -9.88 -25.48 -6.31
CA GLY A 258 -10.40 -26.53 -5.42
C GLY A 258 -11.33 -26.04 -4.30
N VAL A 259 -11.34 -24.73 -4.04
CA VAL A 259 -12.20 -24.07 -3.05
C VAL A 259 -13.41 -23.41 -3.71
N CYS A 260 -13.41 -23.24 -5.04
CA CYS A 260 -14.53 -22.68 -5.78
C CYS A 260 -15.68 -23.69 -5.86
N SER A 261 -16.82 -23.33 -5.29
CA SER A 261 -18.01 -24.19 -5.27
C SER A 261 -18.95 -23.97 -6.45
N ASP A 262 -18.77 -22.88 -7.21
CA ASP A 262 -19.74 -22.41 -8.21
C ASP A 262 -18.99 -21.72 -9.36
N PHE A 263 -18.64 -22.50 -10.38
CA PHE A 263 -17.91 -22.01 -11.56
C PHE A 263 -18.78 -21.13 -12.45
N ASP A 264 -20.09 -21.36 -12.48
CA ASP A 264 -21.03 -20.56 -13.27
C ASP A 264 -21.03 -19.10 -12.80
N LYS A 265 -20.87 -18.87 -11.49
CA LYS A 265 -20.68 -17.51 -10.93
C LYS A 265 -19.34 -16.87 -11.27
N VAL A 266 -18.28 -17.66 -11.48
CA VAL A 266 -16.96 -17.13 -11.86
C VAL A 266 -16.92 -16.77 -13.35
N GLU A 267 -17.63 -17.54 -14.17
CA GLU A 267 -17.73 -17.31 -15.63
C GLU A 267 -18.76 -16.22 -16.00
N GLY A 268 -19.61 -15.81 -15.07
CA GLY A 268 -20.59 -14.75 -15.28
C GLY A 268 -19.97 -13.35 -15.43
N ASP A 269 -20.67 -12.47 -16.15
CA ASP A 269 -20.25 -11.08 -16.36
C ASP A 269 -20.40 -10.21 -15.10
N GLU A 270 -21.19 -10.66 -14.12
CA GLU A 270 -21.38 -9.96 -12.85
C GLU A 270 -20.29 -10.33 -11.83
N PHE A 271 -19.82 -9.34 -11.06
CA PHE A 271 -18.85 -9.60 -10.01
C PHE A 271 -19.41 -10.62 -9.00
N PRO A 272 -18.74 -11.76 -8.76
CA PRO A 272 -19.28 -12.82 -7.92
C PRO A 272 -19.38 -12.34 -6.48
N ARG A 273 -20.61 -12.10 -6.00
CA ARG A 273 -20.89 -11.68 -4.62
C ARG A 273 -21.61 -12.78 -3.86
N ASN A 274 -21.35 -12.86 -2.56
CA ASN A 274 -22.23 -13.60 -1.66
C ASN A 274 -23.49 -12.76 -1.41
N GLU A 275 -24.61 -13.13 -2.02
CA GLU A 275 -25.90 -12.42 -1.88
C GLU A 275 -26.39 -12.29 -0.43
N LYS A 276 -25.89 -13.13 0.48
CA LYS A 276 -26.27 -13.13 1.90
C LYS A 276 -25.52 -12.10 2.75
N ASP A 277 -24.39 -11.60 2.28
CA ASP A 277 -23.54 -10.68 3.02
C ASP A 277 -23.70 -9.25 2.52
N SER A 278 -23.71 -8.28 3.45
CA SER A 278 -23.63 -6.87 3.07
C SER A 278 -22.31 -6.62 2.32
N PRO A 279 -22.32 -5.87 1.21
CA PRO A 279 -21.11 -5.63 0.44
C PRO A 279 -20.10 -4.90 1.32
N ARG A 280 -19.03 -5.60 1.67
CA ARG A 280 -17.89 -5.06 2.41
C ARG A 280 -16.62 -5.36 1.61
N PRO A 281 -15.82 -4.34 1.28
CA PRO A 281 -14.53 -4.57 0.63
C PRO A 281 -13.64 -5.41 1.53
N LEU A 282 -12.80 -6.25 0.94
CA LEU A 282 -11.75 -6.92 1.69
C LEU A 282 -10.74 -5.89 2.24
N PRO A 283 -9.98 -6.19 3.30
CA PRO A 283 -8.98 -5.28 3.84
C PRO A 283 -7.97 -4.79 2.78
N ASP A 284 -7.53 -5.69 1.91
CA ASP A 284 -6.63 -5.41 0.79
C ASP A 284 -7.31 -4.63 -0.34
N ASP A 285 -8.57 -4.91 -0.68
CA ASP A 285 -9.36 -4.05 -1.59
C ASP A 285 -9.38 -2.61 -1.09
N PHE A 286 -9.67 -2.44 0.21
CA PHE A 286 -9.74 -1.13 0.85
C PHE A 286 -8.37 -0.44 0.85
N ALA A 287 -7.31 -1.18 1.18
CA ALA A 287 -5.93 -0.66 1.18
C ALA A 287 -5.51 -0.15 -0.21
N GLN A 288 -5.92 -0.83 -1.27
CA GLN A 288 -5.58 -0.52 -2.65
C GLN A 288 -6.33 0.70 -3.23
N ARG A 289 -7.46 1.13 -2.65
CA ARG A 289 -8.25 2.25 -3.18
C ARG A 289 -7.44 3.53 -3.36
N GLY A 290 -7.65 4.20 -4.50
CA GLY A 290 -6.99 5.47 -4.83
C GLY A 290 -5.62 5.34 -5.49
N LEU A 291 -5.04 4.13 -5.57
CA LEU A 291 -3.81 3.88 -6.31
C LEU A 291 -4.04 3.99 -7.82
N LEU A 292 -2.99 4.37 -8.56
CA LEU A 292 -3.03 4.59 -10.01
C LEU A 292 -3.52 3.37 -10.82
N TRP A 293 -3.30 2.16 -10.30
CA TRP A 293 -3.66 0.91 -10.98
C TRP A 293 -5.00 0.33 -10.54
N VAL A 294 -5.76 1.06 -9.73
CA VAL A 294 -7.07 0.63 -9.23
C VAL A 294 -8.10 1.60 -9.80
N GLU A 295 -9.05 1.07 -10.58
CA GLU A 295 -10.10 1.89 -11.19
C GLU A 295 -10.93 2.61 -10.11
N LYS A 296 -11.39 3.82 -10.44
CA LYS A 296 -12.36 4.54 -9.61
C LYS A 296 -13.70 3.83 -9.73
N THR A 297 -13.98 2.91 -8.80
CA THR A 297 -15.33 2.38 -8.55
C THR A 297 -16.24 3.45 -7.99
#